data_AF-A0A642C293-F1
#
_entry.id   AF-A0A642C293-F1
#
_cell.length_a   1.000
_cell.length_b   1.000
_cell.length_c   1.000
_cell.angle_alpha   90.00
_cell.angle_beta   90.00
_cell.angle_gamma   90.00
#
_symmetry.space_group_name_H-M   'P 1'
#
loop_
_entity.id
_entity.type
_entity.pdbx_description
1 polymer ?
#
loop_
_entity_poly.entity_id
_entity_poly.type
_entity_poly.pdbx_seq_one_letter_code
_entity_poly.pdbx_strand_id
1 'polypeptide(L)'
;GNAFDIFPPERIRPAMKKYTLRCAEQIAKDFTSVNFGWVNYLAPNDKTIGMQPDMYEYICSKAVAWNSPISLVGNLKELQNHPRTEDNLRVIKMWEEAKLQGVLTDKQKELLKNPEQEYLLMKDKKGNYQLYPYRQITKDDEKPIRAFIFQKAGRTCIIYWHMNGTGQLTLDIEKNKLSLMNESGKRIPIRSAGSKSILPAAGRLILETALPQEEVIKLFRKSIEIIK
;
A
#
# COMPACT_ATOMS: atom_id res chain seq x y z
N GLY A 1 -14.01 9.94 23.27
CA GLY A 1 -13.42 8.65 22.87
C GLY A 1 -13.93 8.28 21.50
N ASN A 2 -13.07 7.78 20.60
CA ASN A 2 -13.36 7.50 19.19
C ASN A 2 -13.68 6.02 18.92
N ALA A 3 -14.47 5.38 19.79
CA ALA A 3 -14.81 3.95 19.70
C ALA A 3 -15.79 3.61 18.55
N PHE A 4 -15.79 4.37 17.44
CA PHE A 4 -16.74 4.25 16.34
C PHE A 4 -16.14 3.61 15.06
N ASP A 5 -14.86 3.22 15.08
CA ASP A 5 -14.04 3.16 13.85
C ASP A 5 -13.72 1.76 13.30
N ILE A 6 -14.49 0.73 13.64
CA ILE A 6 -14.38 -0.58 12.96
C ILE A 6 -15.15 -0.50 11.63
N PHE A 7 -14.44 -0.16 10.56
CA PHE A 7 -14.98 -0.12 9.20
C PHE A 7 -14.52 -1.32 8.38
N PRO A 8 -15.36 -1.82 7.44
CA PRO A 8 -14.93 -2.84 6.50
C PRO A 8 -13.83 -2.29 5.56
N PRO A 9 -12.93 -3.14 5.06
CA PRO A 9 -11.82 -2.75 4.16
C PRO A 9 -12.25 -1.85 3.00
N GLU A 10 -13.41 -2.12 2.41
CA GLU A 10 -13.96 -1.40 1.24
C GLU A 10 -14.39 0.04 1.57
N ARG A 11 -14.61 0.35 2.85
CA ARG A 11 -15.03 1.68 3.31
C ARG A 11 -14.00 2.38 4.18
N ILE A 12 -12.82 1.77 4.36
CA ILE A 12 -11.84 2.28 5.32
C ILE A 12 -11.37 3.69 4.98
N ARG A 13 -11.02 3.96 3.71
CA ARG A 13 -10.61 5.30 3.25
C ARG A 13 -11.68 6.36 3.46
N PRO A 14 -12.91 6.22 2.91
CA PRO A 14 -13.93 7.26 3.09
C PRO A 14 -14.32 7.44 4.56
N ALA A 15 -14.33 6.37 5.36
CA ALA A 15 -14.64 6.48 6.78
C ALA A 15 -13.56 7.22 7.56
N MET A 16 -12.28 6.89 7.34
CA MET A 16 -11.14 7.60 7.95
C MET A 16 -11.13 9.09 7.58
N LYS A 17 -11.46 9.43 6.32
CA LYS A 17 -11.61 10.83 5.89
C LYS A 17 -12.72 11.56 6.64
N LYS A 18 -13.88 10.92 6.74
CA LYS A 18 -15.08 11.54 7.32
C LYS A 18 -14.97 11.75 8.84
N TYR A 19 -14.38 10.79 9.55
CA TYR A 19 -14.40 10.75 11.01
C TYR A 19 -13.01 11.00 11.60
N THR A 20 -12.09 10.08 11.38
CA THR A 20 -10.80 10.03 12.07
C THR A 20 -9.90 11.23 11.77
N LEU A 21 -9.71 11.56 10.49
CA LEU A 21 -8.87 12.70 10.08
C LEU A 21 -9.42 14.02 10.62
N ARG A 22 -10.73 14.22 10.53
CA ARG A 22 -11.40 15.41 11.07
C ARG A 22 -11.25 15.49 12.59
N CYS A 23 -11.32 14.35 13.28
CA CYS A 23 -11.11 14.29 14.72
C CYS A 23 -9.67 14.67 15.10
N ALA A 24 -8.68 14.11 14.41
CA ALA A 24 -7.27 14.42 14.63
C ALA A 24 -6.96 15.90 14.41
N GLU A 25 -7.51 16.51 13.35
CA GLU A 25 -7.36 17.94 13.08
C GLU A 25 -7.92 18.83 14.20
N GLN A 26 -9.08 18.50 14.76
CA GLN A 26 -9.64 19.30 15.85
C GLN A 26 -8.85 19.11 17.14
N ILE A 27 -8.52 17.86 17.50
CA ILE A 27 -7.83 17.54 18.75
C ILE A 27 -6.41 18.10 18.78
N ALA A 28 -5.75 18.18 17.61
CA ALA A 28 -4.42 18.80 17.52
C ALA A 28 -4.41 20.29 17.94
N LYS A 29 -5.55 20.99 17.90
CA LYS A 29 -5.68 22.37 18.39
C LYS A 29 -5.69 22.45 19.92
N ASP A 30 -6.05 21.36 20.58
CA ASP A 30 -6.14 21.26 22.04
C ASP A 30 -4.82 20.74 22.66
N PHE A 31 -3.73 20.68 21.88
CA PHE A 31 -2.41 20.17 22.30
C PHE A 31 -2.42 18.75 22.89
N THR A 32 -3.42 17.93 22.55
CA THR A 32 -3.50 16.52 22.95
C THR A 32 -3.35 15.61 21.74
N SER A 33 -2.97 14.35 21.96
CA SER A 33 -2.90 13.34 20.90
C SER A 33 -4.12 12.43 20.96
N VAL A 34 -4.82 12.27 19.83
CA VAL A 34 -5.88 11.26 19.71
C VAL A 34 -5.27 9.92 19.26
N ASN A 35 -5.83 8.82 19.73
CA ASN A 35 -5.65 7.55 19.03
C ASN A 35 -6.29 7.67 17.64
N PHE A 36 -5.54 7.40 16.58
CA PHE A 36 -5.99 7.54 15.19
C PHE A 36 -6.98 6.44 14.76
N GLY A 37 -7.49 5.64 15.69
CA GLY A 37 -8.63 4.76 15.44
C GLY A 37 -8.32 3.30 15.76
N TRP A 38 -9.41 2.55 15.90
CA TRP A 38 -9.40 1.11 16.15
C TRP A 38 -9.53 0.38 14.81
N VAL A 39 -8.40 0.01 14.24
CA VAL A 39 -8.30 -0.61 12.93
C VAL A 39 -8.56 -2.10 13.05
N ASN A 40 -9.70 -2.55 12.53
CA ASN A 40 -10.05 -3.96 12.54
C ASN A 40 -9.19 -4.77 11.57
N TYR A 41 -8.86 -6.01 11.95
CA TYR A 41 -8.11 -6.93 11.12
C TYR A 41 -9.02 -8.03 10.60
N LEU A 42 -9.33 -8.01 9.29
CA LEU A 42 -10.24 -8.95 8.63
C LEU A 42 -9.55 -9.68 7.49
N ALA A 43 -9.64 -11.00 7.48
CA ALA A 43 -9.23 -11.86 6.38
C ALA A 43 -10.22 -11.75 5.20
N PRO A 44 -9.74 -11.95 3.95
CA PRO A 44 -10.60 -11.98 2.79
C PRO A 44 -11.60 -13.14 2.85
N ASN A 45 -12.82 -12.89 2.38
CA ASN A 45 -13.87 -13.90 2.17
C ASN A 45 -14.82 -13.43 1.04
N ASP A 46 -15.96 -14.08 0.88
CA ASP A 46 -16.92 -13.74 -0.19
C ASP A 46 -17.48 -12.30 -0.08
N LYS A 47 -17.49 -11.74 1.14
CA LYS A 47 -18.05 -10.42 1.44
C LYS A 47 -17.02 -9.30 1.47
N THR A 48 -15.72 -9.63 1.59
CA THR A 48 -14.67 -8.61 1.71
C THR A 48 -13.35 -9.05 1.10
N ILE A 49 -12.59 -8.08 0.57
CA ILE A 49 -11.20 -8.29 0.12
C ILE A 49 -10.21 -8.44 1.28
N GLY A 50 -10.67 -8.32 2.53
CA GLY A 50 -9.80 -8.30 3.70
C GLY A 50 -8.96 -7.02 3.76
N MET A 51 -8.34 -6.76 4.90
CA MET A 51 -7.47 -5.59 5.02
C MET A 51 -6.21 -5.75 4.18
N GLN A 52 -6.00 -4.87 3.22
CA GLN A 52 -4.85 -4.94 2.31
C GLN A 52 -3.71 -4.01 2.77
N PRO A 53 -2.45 -4.27 2.35
CA PRO A 53 -1.30 -3.50 2.82
C PRO A 53 -1.43 -1.99 2.60
N ASP A 54 -1.97 -1.56 1.46
CA ASP A 54 -2.19 -0.14 1.15
C ASP A 54 -3.17 0.56 2.10
N MET A 55 -4.12 -0.18 2.68
CA MET A 55 -5.05 0.39 3.64
C MET A 55 -4.33 0.74 4.93
N TYR A 56 -3.39 -0.11 5.37
CA TYR A 56 -2.51 0.21 6.48
C TYR A 56 -1.50 1.30 6.13
N GLU A 57 -0.99 1.35 4.89
CA GLU A 57 -0.15 2.48 4.45
C GLU A 57 -0.91 3.80 4.59
N TYR A 58 -2.16 3.83 4.11
CA TYR A 58 -3.02 4.98 4.24
C TYR A 58 -3.20 5.36 5.72
N ILE A 59 -3.71 4.45 6.55
CA ILE A 59 -4.01 4.74 7.96
C ILE A 59 -2.75 5.18 8.72
N CYS A 60 -1.65 4.43 8.62
CA CYS A 60 -0.43 4.73 9.36
C CYS A 60 0.18 6.05 8.90
N SER A 61 0.18 6.34 7.59
CA SER A 61 0.67 7.63 7.08
C SER A 61 -0.08 8.81 7.68
N LYS A 62 -1.41 8.70 7.82
CA LYS A 62 -2.24 9.75 8.41
C LYS A 62 -2.05 9.85 9.91
N ALA A 63 -1.94 8.72 10.62
CA ALA A 63 -1.66 8.71 12.05
C ALA A 63 -0.32 9.41 12.36
N VAL A 64 0.72 9.12 11.58
CA VAL A 64 2.05 9.73 11.74
C VAL A 64 2.03 11.24 11.48
N ALA A 65 1.21 11.71 10.52
CA ALA A 65 1.02 13.13 10.23
C ALA A 65 0.54 13.95 11.45
N TRP A 66 -0.23 13.30 12.33
CA TRP A 66 -0.81 13.90 13.55
C TRP A 66 -0.12 13.46 14.84
N ASN A 67 1.02 12.76 14.73
CA ASN A 67 1.72 12.17 15.87
C ASN A 67 0.80 11.29 16.75
N SER A 68 -0.11 10.57 16.10
CA SER A 68 -1.09 9.71 16.75
C SER A 68 -0.66 8.24 16.71
N PRO A 69 -0.99 7.43 17.74
CA PRO A 69 -0.93 5.98 17.65
C PRO A 69 -2.11 5.43 16.85
N ILE A 70 -2.00 4.19 16.35
CA ILE A 70 -3.15 3.40 15.90
C ILE A 70 -3.36 2.22 16.85
N SER A 71 -4.59 1.77 17.02
CA SER A 71 -4.89 0.51 17.70
C SER A 71 -5.25 -0.55 16.67
N LEU A 72 -4.52 -1.66 16.65
CA LEU A 72 -4.90 -2.81 15.84
C LEU A 72 -5.83 -3.72 16.64
N VAL A 73 -7.07 -3.90 16.17
CA VAL A 73 -8.01 -4.87 16.71
C VAL A 73 -7.75 -6.21 16.03
N GLY A 74 -6.75 -6.92 16.56
CA GLY A 74 -6.30 -8.21 16.03
C GLY A 74 -7.13 -9.37 16.55
N ASN A 75 -7.82 -10.08 15.65
CA ASN A 75 -8.37 -11.39 15.94
C ASN A 75 -7.36 -12.46 15.49
N LEU A 76 -6.94 -13.36 16.38
CA LEU A 76 -5.94 -14.39 16.07
C LEU A 76 -6.34 -15.28 14.88
N LYS A 77 -7.62 -15.63 14.76
CA LYS A 77 -8.13 -16.43 13.64
C LYS A 77 -8.04 -15.66 12.32
N GLU A 78 -8.41 -14.38 12.32
CA GLU A 78 -8.29 -13.53 11.13
C GLU A 78 -6.83 -13.32 10.73
N LEU A 79 -5.94 -13.10 11.71
CA LEU A 79 -4.49 -12.98 11.48
C LEU A 79 -3.91 -14.26 10.88
N GLN A 80 -4.32 -15.44 11.36
CA GLN A 80 -3.89 -16.72 10.80
C GLN A 80 -4.44 -16.98 9.40
N ASN A 81 -5.71 -16.63 9.16
CA ASN A 81 -6.38 -16.91 7.90
C ASN A 81 -6.05 -15.93 6.79
N HIS A 82 -5.56 -14.73 7.12
CA HIS A 82 -5.30 -13.71 6.11
C HIS A 82 -3.98 -13.99 5.37
N PRO A 83 -4.00 -14.24 4.05
CA PRO A 83 -2.82 -14.58 3.26
C PRO A 83 -1.79 -13.44 3.11
N ARG A 84 -2.10 -12.26 3.66
CA ARG A 84 -1.29 -11.05 3.59
C ARG A 84 -0.91 -10.53 4.98
N THR A 85 -1.04 -11.35 6.02
CA THR A 85 -0.67 -10.94 7.39
C THR A 85 0.76 -10.47 7.52
N GLU A 86 1.70 -11.18 6.91
CA GLU A 86 3.10 -10.74 6.97
C GLU A 86 3.28 -9.37 6.28
N ASP A 87 2.67 -9.17 5.12
CA ASP A 87 2.76 -7.91 4.37
C ASP A 87 2.08 -6.75 5.14
N ASN A 88 0.89 -6.98 5.69
CA ASN A 88 0.15 -6.00 6.48
C ASN A 88 0.92 -5.56 7.74
N LEU A 89 1.43 -6.52 8.51
CA LEU A 89 2.21 -6.23 9.72
C LEU A 89 3.55 -5.57 9.39
N ARG A 90 4.17 -5.91 8.24
CA ARG A 90 5.40 -5.26 7.78
C ARG A 90 5.16 -3.79 7.46
N VAL A 91 4.03 -3.44 6.85
CA VAL A 91 3.64 -2.04 6.61
C VAL A 91 3.49 -1.27 7.91
N ILE A 92 2.72 -1.80 8.86
CA ILE A 92 2.52 -1.18 10.17
C ILE A 92 3.87 -0.97 10.86
N LYS A 93 4.71 -2.01 10.88
CA LYS A 93 6.06 -1.94 11.43
C LYS A 93 6.90 -0.83 10.77
N MET A 94 6.89 -0.73 9.44
CA MET A 94 7.69 0.26 8.71
C MET A 94 7.34 1.70 9.11
N TRP A 95 6.04 2.01 9.22
CA TRP A 95 5.59 3.34 9.63
C TRP A 95 5.82 3.62 11.12
N GLU A 96 5.57 2.64 11.99
CA GLU A 96 5.82 2.82 13.42
C GLU A 96 7.32 3.00 13.71
N GLU A 97 8.21 2.27 13.02
CA GLU A 97 9.65 2.51 13.11
C GLU A 97 10.02 3.93 12.65
N ALA A 98 9.49 4.40 11.52
CA ALA A 98 9.76 5.75 11.03
C ALA A 98 9.27 6.83 12.01
N LYS A 99 8.09 6.62 12.60
CA LYS A 99 7.52 7.50 13.62
C LYS A 99 8.40 7.55 14.86
N LEU A 100 8.76 6.39 15.43
CA LEU A 100 9.55 6.29 16.66
C LEU A 100 10.97 6.85 16.50
N GLN A 101 11.56 6.72 15.32
CA GLN A 101 12.88 7.29 15.02
C GLN A 101 12.82 8.79 14.70
N GLY A 102 11.63 9.39 14.55
CA GLY A 102 11.49 10.82 14.27
C GLY A 102 12.05 11.26 12.91
N VAL A 103 12.19 10.34 11.95
CA VAL A 103 12.89 10.58 10.67
C VAL A 103 12.09 11.40 9.66
N LEU A 104 10.78 11.56 9.87
CA LEU A 104 9.92 12.35 8.99
C LEU A 104 9.93 13.82 9.41
N THR A 105 10.32 14.68 8.48
CA THR A 105 10.32 16.14 8.64
C THR A 105 8.91 16.70 8.81
N ASP A 106 8.78 17.89 9.38
CA ASP A 106 7.47 18.55 9.53
C ASP A 106 6.81 18.82 8.17
N LYS A 107 7.60 19.15 7.14
CA LYS A 107 7.11 19.29 5.77
C LYS A 107 6.53 17.98 5.23
N GLN A 108 7.16 16.85 5.51
CA GLN A 108 6.63 15.54 5.13
C GLN A 108 5.36 15.20 5.90
N LYS A 109 5.31 15.46 7.22
CA LYS A 109 4.09 15.26 8.02
C LYS A 109 2.94 16.11 7.50
N GLU A 110 3.19 17.35 7.10
CA GLU A 110 2.17 18.23 6.52
C GLU A 110 1.62 17.68 5.20
N LEU A 111 2.49 17.17 4.32
CA LEU A 111 2.07 16.49 3.09
C LEU A 111 1.15 15.29 3.38
N LEU A 112 1.46 14.54 4.44
CA LEU A 112 0.70 13.36 4.82
C LEU A 112 -0.71 13.70 5.35
N LYS A 113 -0.99 14.94 5.77
CA LYS A 113 -2.34 15.34 6.22
C LYS A 113 -3.38 15.36 5.10
N ASN A 114 -2.96 15.54 3.84
CA ASN A 114 -3.89 15.58 2.71
C ASN A 114 -4.66 14.24 2.56
N PRO A 115 -6.00 14.20 2.71
CA PRO A 115 -6.75 12.94 2.63
C PRO A 115 -6.73 12.28 1.25
N GLU A 116 -6.54 13.05 0.18
CA GLU A 116 -6.65 12.56 -1.20
C GLU A 116 -5.33 11.99 -1.74
N GLN A 117 -4.19 12.43 -1.19
CA GLN A 117 -2.88 11.92 -1.59
C GLN A 117 -2.42 10.81 -0.65
N GLU A 118 -2.07 9.67 -1.23
CA GLU A 118 -1.48 8.55 -0.51
C GLU A 118 0.00 8.40 -0.81
N TYR A 119 0.74 7.78 0.11
CA TYR A 119 2.19 7.65 0.02
C TYR A 119 2.63 6.23 0.33
N LEU A 120 3.57 5.74 -0.46
CA LEU A 120 4.37 4.55 -0.15
C LEU A 120 5.61 4.98 0.65
N LEU A 121 5.83 4.32 1.78
CA LEU A 121 7.06 4.46 2.55
C LEU A 121 8.01 3.31 2.21
N MET A 122 9.23 3.64 1.79
CA MET A 122 10.28 2.63 1.52
C MET A 122 11.61 3.04 2.14
N LYS A 123 12.48 2.06 2.41
CA LYS A 123 13.88 2.31 2.72
C LYS A 123 14.73 2.36 1.44
N ASP A 124 15.66 3.30 1.36
CA ASP A 124 16.69 3.30 0.34
C ASP A 124 17.79 2.25 0.67
N LYS A 125 18.82 2.15 -0.18
CA LYS A 125 19.93 1.20 0.03
C LYS A 125 20.76 1.50 1.29
N LYS A 126 20.68 2.73 1.82
CA LYS A 126 21.36 3.16 3.06
C LYS A 126 20.46 2.98 4.28
N GLY A 127 19.21 2.52 4.10
CA GLY A 127 18.22 2.35 5.16
C GLY A 127 17.39 3.59 5.47
N ASN A 128 17.57 4.69 4.74
CA ASN A 128 16.80 5.92 4.98
C ASN A 128 15.38 5.80 4.43
N TYR A 129 14.42 6.33 5.17
CA TYR A 129 13.02 6.36 4.76
C TYR A 129 12.79 7.38 3.65
N GLN A 130 12.02 6.97 2.64
CA GLN A 130 11.65 7.77 1.48
C GLN A 130 10.14 7.64 1.26
N LEU A 131 9.50 8.79 1.00
CA LEU A 131 8.08 8.86 0.69
C LEU A 131 7.88 9.03 -0.81
N TYR A 132 7.07 8.16 -1.40
CA TYR A 132 6.69 8.23 -2.80
C TYR A 132 5.18 8.46 -2.90
N PRO A 133 4.71 9.58 -3.49
CA PRO A 133 3.31 9.73 -3.80
C PRO A 133 2.94 8.63 -4.80
N TYR A 134 1.88 7.89 -4.49
CA TYR A 134 1.38 6.84 -5.36
C TYR A 134 -0.11 6.99 -5.62
N ARG A 135 -0.60 6.31 -6.65
CA ARG A 135 -2.04 6.22 -6.93
C ARG A 135 -2.42 4.82 -7.33
N GLN A 136 -3.57 4.36 -6.89
CA GLN A 136 -4.10 3.06 -7.27
C GLN A 136 -4.41 3.04 -8.77
N ILE A 137 -4.07 1.95 -9.46
CA ILE A 137 -4.31 1.78 -10.91
C ILE A 137 -5.24 0.60 -11.22
N THR A 138 -5.52 -0.24 -10.24
CA THR A 138 -6.56 -1.27 -10.28
C THR A 138 -7.79 -0.81 -9.51
N LYS A 139 -8.98 -1.23 -9.89
CA LYS A 139 -10.19 -0.98 -9.09
C LYS A 139 -10.28 -1.96 -7.91
N ASP A 140 -11.07 -1.63 -6.90
CA ASP A 140 -11.26 -2.50 -5.72
C ASP A 140 -12.02 -3.80 -6.06
N ASP A 141 -12.85 -3.78 -7.09
CA ASP A 141 -13.56 -4.94 -7.63
C ASP A 141 -12.74 -5.74 -8.66
N GLU A 142 -11.60 -5.21 -9.13
CA GLU A 142 -10.67 -5.88 -10.03
C GLU A 142 -9.79 -6.87 -9.24
N LYS A 143 -10.41 -7.97 -8.79
CA LYS A 143 -9.69 -9.16 -8.29
C LYS A 143 -8.93 -9.87 -9.44
N PRO A 144 -7.79 -10.53 -9.17
CA PRO A 144 -7.17 -10.73 -7.85
C PRO A 144 -5.97 -9.82 -7.56
N ILE A 145 -5.65 -8.86 -8.45
CA ILE A 145 -4.43 -8.04 -8.36
C ILE A 145 -4.74 -6.64 -7.86
N ARG A 146 -3.97 -6.18 -6.88
CA ARG A 146 -4.00 -4.80 -6.41
C ARG A 146 -2.69 -4.11 -6.77
N ALA A 147 -2.77 -2.93 -7.38
CA ALA A 147 -1.58 -2.24 -7.87
C ALA A 147 -1.67 -0.72 -7.76
N PHE A 148 -0.51 -0.10 -7.51
CA PHE A 148 -0.31 1.34 -7.37
C PHE A 148 0.90 1.77 -8.20
N ILE A 149 0.81 2.94 -8.81
CA ILE A 149 1.90 3.52 -9.60
C ILE A 149 2.53 4.70 -8.88
N PHE A 150 3.85 4.81 -8.98
CA PHE A 150 4.66 5.88 -8.43
C PHE A 150 5.91 6.11 -9.30
N GLN A 151 6.67 7.16 -8.99
CA GLN A 151 7.93 7.44 -9.65
C GLN A 151 9.09 7.39 -8.67
N LYS A 152 10.21 6.81 -9.08
CA LYS A 152 11.44 6.74 -8.30
C LYS A 152 12.63 7.01 -9.20
N ALA A 153 13.42 8.03 -8.87
CA ALA A 153 14.61 8.43 -9.64
C ALA A 153 14.36 8.57 -11.16
N GLY A 154 13.25 9.21 -11.54
CA GLY A 154 12.86 9.42 -12.95
C GLY A 154 12.33 8.18 -13.67
N ARG A 155 12.13 7.05 -12.97
CA ARG A 155 11.57 5.82 -13.52
C ARG A 155 10.15 5.58 -13.06
N THR A 156 9.37 4.95 -13.93
CA THR A 156 8.00 4.51 -13.63
C THR A 156 8.07 3.21 -12.83
N CYS A 157 7.40 3.20 -11.68
CA CYS A 157 7.32 2.04 -10.81
C CYS A 157 5.87 1.64 -10.55
N ILE A 158 5.57 0.33 -10.58
CA ILE A 158 4.31 -0.23 -10.12
C ILE A 158 4.58 -1.15 -8.94
N ILE A 159 4.01 -0.86 -7.78
CA ILE A 159 3.92 -1.81 -6.67
C ILE A 159 2.62 -2.59 -6.79
N TYR A 160 2.68 -3.92 -6.74
CA TYR A 160 1.51 -4.78 -6.89
C TYR A 160 1.64 -6.08 -6.09
N TRP A 161 0.50 -6.71 -5.81
CA TRP A 161 0.41 -8.01 -5.15
C TRP A 161 -0.89 -8.72 -5.51
N HIS A 162 -0.93 -10.03 -5.26
CA HIS A 162 -2.16 -10.80 -5.33
C HIS A 162 -2.87 -10.76 -3.98
N MET A 163 -4.12 -10.28 -3.96
CA MET A 163 -4.86 -9.98 -2.72
C MET A 163 -5.03 -11.19 -1.79
N ASN A 164 -5.28 -12.37 -2.36
CA ASN A 164 -5.68 -13.56 -1.59
C ASN A 164 -4.74 -14.77 -1.71
N GLY A 165 -3.56 -14.64 -2.35
CA GLY A 165 -2.81 -15.83 -2.77
C GLY A 165 -1.66 -15.50 -3.71
N THR A 166 -1.45 -16.35 -4.72
CA THR A 166 -0.40 -16.15 -5.73
C THR A 166 -0.94 -16.36 -7.14
N GLY A 167 -0.31 -15.75 -8.12
CA GLY A 167 -0.68 -15.80 -9.53
C GLY A 167 0.46 -15.32 -10.42
N GLN A 168 0.15 -15.03 -11.68
CA GLN A 168 1.11 -14.55 -12.67
C GLN A 168 0.46 -13.50 -13.58
N LEU A 169 1.24 -12.52 -14.04
CA LEU A 169 0.84 -11.49 -14.98
C LEU A 169 1.65 -11.64 -16.27
N THR A 170 0.99 -11.57 -17.42
CA THR A 170 1.67 -11.54 -18.72
C THR A 170 1.63 -10.13 -19.30
N LEU A 171 2.76 -9.41 -19.24
CA LEU A 171 2.89 -8.08 -19.82
C LEU A 171 3.38 -8.14 -21.25
N ASP A 172 2.78 -7.32 -22.11
CA ASP A 172 3.22 -7.12 -23.50
C ASP A 172 4.40 -6.13 -23.56
N ILE A 173 5.44 -6.46 -22.79
CA ILE A 173 6.70 -5.71 -22.67
C ILE A 173 7.83 -6.73 -22.59
N GLU A 174 8.90 -6.51 -23.34
CA GLU A 174 10.10 -7.36 -23.30
C GLU A 174 10.80 -7.30 -21.93
N LYS A 175 11.33 -8.44 -21.48
CA LYS A 175 11.90 -8.55 -20.12
C LYS A 175 13.08 -7.61 -19.87
N ASN A 176 13.85 -7.28 -20.91
CA ASN A 176 15.02 -6.39 -20.85
C ASN A 176 14.65 -4.93 -20.53
N LYS A 177 13.39 -4.53 -20.75
CA LYS A 177 12.85 -3.20 -20.43
C LYS A 177 12.27 -3.13 -19.01
N LEU A 178 12.27 -4.24 -18.28
CA LEU A 178 11.66 -4.39 -16.98
C LEU A 178 12.70 -4.81 -15.92
N SER A 179 12.53 -4.29 -14.72
CA SER A 179 13.16 -4.82 -13.51
C SER A 179 12.08 -5.16 -12.50
N LEU A 180 12.22 -6.28 -11.81
CA LEU A 180 11.30 -6.70 -10.77
C LEU A 180 12.06 -6.93 -9.48
N MET A 181 11.57 -6.38 -8.38
CA MET A 181 12.15 -6.53 -7.06
C MET A 181 11.06 -6.70 -6.00
N ASN A 182 11.42 -7.26 -4.85
CA ASN A 182 10.58 -7.20 -3.65
C ASN A 182 10.86 -5.91 -2.86
N GLU A 183 10.14 -5.70 -1.76
CA GLU A 183 10.29 -4.52 -0.89
C GLU A 183 11.67 -4.42 -0.22
N SER A 184 12.41 -5.53 -0.08
CA SER A 184 13.79 -5.51 0.43
C SER A 184 14.84 -5.15 -0.64
N GLY A 185 14.40 -4.88 -1.88
CA GLY A 185 15.28 -4.58 -3.01
C GLY A 185 15.93 -5.80 -3.65
N LYS A 186 15.58 -7.02 -3.23
CA LYS A 186 16.04 -8.26 -3.86
C LYS A 186 15.38 -8.39 -5.24
N ARG A 187 16.20 -8.59 -6.28
CA ARG A 187 15.71 -8.83 -7.63
C ARG A 187 14.95 -10.16 -7.72
N ILE A 188 13.83 -10.13 -8.42
CA ILE A 188 12.98 -11.27 -8.70
C ILE A 188 13.07 -11.58 -10.21
N PRO A 189 13.30 -12.84 -10.62
CA PRO A 189 13.44 -13.19 -12.02
C PRO A 189 12.14 -12.98 -12.81
N ILE A 190 12.27 -12.45 -14.01
CA ILE A 190 11.18 -12.31 -15.00
C ILE A 190 11.34 -13.40 -16.05
N ARG A 191 10.27 -14.15 -16.32
CA ARG A 191 10.25 -15.15 -17.40
C ARG A 191 9.87 -14.48 -18.72
N SER A 192 10.40 -14.99 -19.83
CA SER A 192 10.08 -14.51 -21.18
C SER A 192 9.08 -15.46 -21.84
N ALA A 193 8.15 -14.92 -22.62
CA ALA A 193 7.29 -15.65 -23.53
C ALA A 193 7.24 -14.88 -24.86
N GLY A 194 8.25 -15.09 -25.71
CA GLY A 194 8.45 -14.27 -26.91
C GLY A 194 8.74 -12.81 -26.55
N SER A 195 7.98 -11.87 -27.14
CA SER A 195 8.02 -10.44 -26.84
C SER A 195 7.36 -10.05 -25.50
N LYS A 196 6.74 -11.01 -24.81
CA LYS A 196 6.03 -10.79 -23.55
C LYS A 196 6.86 -11.20 -22.35
N SER A 197 6.55 -10.59 -21.21
CA SER A 197 7.12 -10.92 -19.91
C SER A 197 6.09 -11.56 -19.00
N ILE A 198 6.46 -12.65 -18.34
CA ILE A 198 5.65 -13.30 -17.32
C ILE A 198 6.22 -12.94 -15.95
N LEU A 199 5.45 -12.16 -15.19
CA LEU A 199 5.77 -11.74 -13.84
C LEU A 199 5.00 -12.60 -12.82
N PRO A 200 5.62 -13.02 -11.70
CA PRO A 200 4.85 -13.54 -10.58
C PRO A 200 4.00 -12.42 -9.95
N ALA A 201 2.86 -12.79 -9.40
CA ALA A 201 2.03 -11.96 -8.55
C ALA A 201 1.86 -12.71 -7.22
N ALA A 202 2.70 -12.42 -6.24
CA ALA A 202 2.67 -13.05 -4.93
C ALA A 202 2.53 -11.95 -3.86
N GLY A 203 3.48 -11.88 -2.91
CA GLY A 203 3.63 -10.73 -2.02
C GLY A 203 3.86 -9.41 -2.77
N ARG A 204 4.18 -8.34 -2.05
CA ARG A 204 4.38 -7.01 -2.65
C ARG A 204 5.64 -6.98 -3.51
N LEU A 205 5.45 -6.80 -4.80
CA LEU A 205 6.50 -6.70 -5.81
C LEU A 205 6.47 -5.33 -6.47
N ILE A 206 7.65 -4.86 -6.85
CA ILE A 206 7.86 -3.56 -7.47
C ILE A 206 8.44 -3.81 -8.86
N LEU A 207 7.63 -3.51 -9.87
CA LEU A 207 8.02 -3.43 -11.27
C LEU A 207 8.61 -2.05 -11.53
N GLU A 208 9.76 -1.97 -12.16
CA GLU A 208 10.42 -0.72 -12.55
C GLU A 208 10.73 -0.73 -14.04
N THR A 209 10.49 0.39 -14.71
CA THR A 209 10.78 0.56 -16.14
C THR A 209 11.06 2.03 -16.50
N ALA A 210 11.73 2.24 -17.63
CA ALA A 210 11.95 3.57 -18.21
C ALA A 210 10.78 4.03 -19.11
N LEU A 211 9.77 3.17 -19.33
CA LEU A 211 8.61 3.51 -20.14
C LEU A 211 7.74 4.60 -19.49
N PRO A 212 7.06 5.45 -20.29
CA PRO A 212 6.14 6.47 -19.78
C PRO A 212 5.01 5.89 -18.93
N GLN A 213 4.60 6.64 -17.90
CA GLN A 213 3.63 6.19 -16.91
C GLN A 213 2.32 5.68 -17.53
N GLU A 214 1.73 6.45 -18.44
CA GLU A 214 0.43 6.10 -19.07
C GLU A 214 0.52 4.85 -19.96
N GLU A 215 1.65 4.64 -20.64
CA GLU A 215 1.89 3.44 -21.44
C GLU A 215 1.95 2.20 -20.54
N VAL A 216 2.71 2.28 -19.44
CA VAL A 216 2.85 1.16 -18.49
C VAL A 216 1.52 0.83 -17.82
N ILE A 217 0.71 1.83 -17.44
CA ILE A 217 -0.63 1.60 -16.87
C ILE A 217 -1.50 0.83 -17.86
N LYS A 218 -1.55 1.27 -19.12
CA LYS A 218 -2.37 0.63 -20.15
C LYS A 218 -1.96 -0.84 -20.34
N LEU A 219 -0.66 -1.10 -20.47
CA LEU A 219 -0.12 -2.45 -20.66
C LEU A 219 -0.33 -3.33 -19.41
N PHE A 220 -0.16 -2.77 -18.22
CA PHE A 220 -0.36 -3.48 -16.96
C PHE A 220 -1.83 -3.86 -16.77
N ARG A 221 -2.77 -2.93 -16.98
CA ARG A 221 -4.21 -3.21 -16.86
C ARG A 221 -4.69 -4.27 -17.85
N LYS A 222 -4.24 -4.19 -19.11
CA LYS A 222 -4.55 -5.21 -20.13
C LYS A 222 -4.12 -6.62 -19.69
N SER A 223 -3.03 -6.75 -18.93
CA SER A 223 -2.59 -8.05 -18.42
C SER A 223 -3.48 -8.64 -17.32
N ILE A 224 -4.17 -7.79 -16.55
CA ILE A 224 -5.09 -8.22 -15.48
C ILE A 224 -6.41 -8.72 -16.08
N GLU A 225 -6.89 -8.07 -17.14
CA GLU A 225 -8.12 -8.47 -17.84
C GLU A 225 -8.04 -9.89 -18.40
N ILE A 226 -6.85 -10.36 -18.76
CA ILE A 226 -6.61 -11.71 -19.30
C ILE A 226 -6.64 -12.80 -18.21
N ILE A 227 -6.54 -12.43 -16.92
CA ILE A 227 -6.50 -13.37 -15.79
C ILE A 227 -7.91 -13.70 -15.26
N LYS A 228 -8.92 -12.93 -15.67
CA LYS A 228 -10.33 -13.20 -15.33
C LYS A 228 -10.85 -14.43 -16.06
#